data_AF-A0A961VSS2-F1
#
_entry.id   AF-A0A961VSS2-F1
#
_cell.length_a   1.000
_cell.length_b   1.000
_cell.length_c   1.000
_cell.angle_alpha   90.00
_cell.angle_beta   90.00
_cell.angle_gamma   90.00
#
_symmetry.space_group_name_H-M   'P 1'
#
loop_
_entity.id
_entity.type
_entity.pdbx_description
1 polymer ?
#
loop_
_entity_poly.entity_id
_entity_poly.type
_entity_poly.pdbx_seq_one_letter_code
_entity_poly.pdbx_strand_id
1 'polypeptide(L)'
;MIRVNERPATFFLRALPVPSPVIYQMTPRTFDLLLIAASVFTADSLTSRGGTGRSDAGADWYRDLRFVIPVADPEFWRAEHDRLVAVLEFLTGDRFSFAFDRRARREPAQRHLLQDHPPAEAEQVVLFSGGLDSLTGALESLAGEGPRPLLVSHCSATKTIAVQKALYRKLKCRFPGKILWVPADGTLKRVDAKERTQRSRSFLYGALGYAAASLVGANRVSFYENGVVSVNLPFSGQVIGTMATRTTHPLFLSRLGALFSRMAERPITVDNPYAAMTKTEVVTRLRNLDGADLIGKTTSCSSVWTRTRKYPLCGCCSQCLDRRFAILAAGLEAHDPADRYEVDLFLGQRKRELDRTMANDWTRHAGRRLARMSLHQFGTEFAAEIADVVAGYPESQIAHVISEIFEMHRRHGEAVARVVKQTIADEAPRIADGAVPPDTLLAATVTSGVQTAAAQDKSADPDDVPADDHFEGPVFPLRLVYDPDSGPSLRVRGLGEFSGTHYGVVGTLAPYHQQDLQDGRTADEHTCVPAGLLGTSKQAGRLRVKRCRDELAEIYTAVEGTPPESPLLIHTKTSRGYRLDPEARFVGQGPRSG
;
A
#
# COMPACT_ATOMS: atom_id res chain seq x y z
N MET A 1 4.02 -2.88 -31.46
CA MET A 1 2.98 -2.59 -30.45
C MET A 1 3.28 -3.46 -29.25
N ILE A 2 3.32 -2.92 -28.03
CA ILE A 2 3.65 -3.71 -26.82
C ILE A 2 2.49 -4.64 -26.50
N ARG A 3 2.77 -5.88 -26.11
CA ARG A 3 1.76 -6.84 -25.65
C ARG A 3 2.08 -7.35 -24.24
N VAL A 4 1.05 -7.50 -23.41
CA VAL A 4 1.09 -8.14 -22.08
C VAL A 4 0.10 -9.30 -22.10
N ASN A 5 0.57 -10.51 -21.83
CA ASN A 5 -0.22 -11.75 -21.96
C ASN A 5 -1.01 -11.77 -23.28
N GLU A 6 -0.28 -11.50 -24.38
CA GLU A 6 -0.76 -11.46 -25.76
C GLU A 6 -1.77 -10.34 -26.10
N ARG A 7 -2.15 -9.50 -25.13
CA ARG A 7 -3.07 -8.37 -25.32
C ARG A 7 -2.31 -7.06 -25.54
N PRO A 8 -2.77 -6.14 -26.41
CA PRO A 8 -2.14 -4.83 -26.58
C PRO A 8 -2.09 -4.03 -25.27
N ALA A 9 -0.92 -3.46 -24.94
CA ALA A 9 -0.79 -2.56 -23.79
C ALA A 9 -1.39 -1.18 -24.09
N THR A 10 -2.12 -0.60 -23.13
CA THR A 10 -2.98 0.60 -23.34
C THR A 10 -2.56 1.84 -22.55
N PHE A 11 -1.26 2.15 -22.43
CA PHE A 11 -0.80 3.30 -21.65
C PHE A 11 0.08 4.28 -22.44
N PHE A 12 0.11 5.54 -21.97
CA PHE A 12 0.90 6.64 -22.51
C PHE A 12 1.83 7.18 -21.43
N LEU A 13 3.14 6.95 -21.55
CA LEU A 13 4.13 7.68 -20.76
C LEU A 13 4.32 9.05 -21.41
N ARG A 14 3.81 10.13 -20.79
CA ARG A 14 4.17 11.47 -21.24
C ARG A 14 5.58 11.73 -20.75
N ALA A 15 6.53 11.80 -21.67
CA ALA A 15 7.88 12.26 -21.35
C ALA A 15 7.78 13.56 -20.54
N LEU A 16 8.66 13.67 -19.55
CA LEU A 16 8.78 14.79 -18.62
C LEU A 16 8.61 16.15 -19.32
N PRO A 17 8.14 17.20 -18.61
CA PRO A 17 8.38 18.57 -19.04
C PRO A 17 9.86 18.93 -18.84
N VAL A 18 10.76 18.12 -19.40
CA VAL A 18 12.14 18.50 -19.66
C VAL A 18 12.10 19.22 -21.00
N PRO A 19 12.79 20.36 -21.17
CA PRO A 19 12.83 21.05 -22.45
C PRO A 19 13.12 20.04 -23.57
N SER A 20 12.29 20.11 -24.62
CA SER A 20 12.24 19.15 -25.73
C SER A 20 13.60 18.71 -26.29
N PRO A 21 14.70 19.50 -26.30
CA PRO A 21 16.01 19.07 -26.77
C PRO A 21 16.64 17.91 -25.99
N VAL A 22 16.37 17.79 -24.69
CA VAL A 22 17.06 16.82 -23.80
C VAL A 22 16.55 15.39 -24.01
N ILE A 23 15.28 15.22 -24.40
CA ILE A 23 14.71 13.91 -24.73
C ILE A 23 15.41 13.31 -25.96
N TYR A 24 15.98 14.14 -26.83
CA TYR A 24 16.74 13.69 -28.01
C TYR A 24 18.19 13.27 -27.70
N GLN A 25 18.67 13.44 -26.46
CA GLN A 25 20.02 13.02 -26.03
C GLN A 25 20.05 11.64 -25.34
N MET A 26 18.90 11.02 -25.06
CA MET A 26 18.88 9.72 -24.40
C MET A 26 19.44 8.62 -25.30
N THR A 27 20.22 7.71 -24.74
CA THR A 27 20.65 6.51 -25.47
C THR A 27 19.43 5.63 -25.81
N PRO A 28 19.44 4.88 -26.93
CA PRO A 28 18.35 3.99 -27.30
C PRO A 28 17.97 3.00 -26.19
N ARG A 29 18.98 2.43 -25.50
CA ARG A 29 18.78 1.51 -24.36
C ARG A 29 18.08 2.18 -23.18
N THR A 30 18.40 3.44 -22.88
CA THR A 30 17.73 4.19 -21.79
C THR A 30 16.25 4.39 -22.10
N PHE A 31 15.92 4.74 -23.35
CA PHE A 31 14.53 4.85 -23.77
C PHE A 31 13.79 3.51 -23.72
N ASP A 32 14.43 2.42 -24.16
CA ASP A 32 13.87 1.07 -24.08
C ASP A 32 13.60 0.65 -22.62
N LEU A 33 14.50 0.96 -21.68
CA LEU A 33 14.29 0.70 -20.25
C LEU A 33 13.05 1.41 -19.71
N LEU A 34 12.86 2.69 -20.04
CA LEU A 34 11.66 3.43 -19.63
C LEU A 34 10.38 2.78 -20.17
N LEU A 35 10.43 2.28 -21.40
CA LEU A 35 9.31 1.57 -22.03
C LEU A 35 8.98 0.26 -21.33
N ILE A 36 10.01 -0.53 -21.02
CA ILE A 36 9.91 -1.79 -20.28
C ILE A 36 9.35 -1.53 -18.89
N ALA A 37 9.93 -0.57 -18.14
CA ALA A 37 9.52 -0.27 -16.78
C ALA A 37 8.08 0.23 -16.69
N ALA A 38 7.64 1.06 -17.65
CA ALA A 38 6.25 1.51 -17.72
C ALA A 38 5.28 0.37 -18.07
N SER A 39 5.71 -0.58 -18.92
CA SER A 39 4.93 -1.76 -19.29
C SER A 39 4.74 -2.69 -18.09
N VAL A 40 5.81 -2.96 -17.36
CA VAL A 40 5.78 -3.74 -16.13
C VAL A 40 4.89 -3.09 -15.09
N PHE A 41 5.06 -1.78 -14.84
CA PHE A 41 4.22 -1.06 -13.86
C PHE A 41 2.73 -1.09 -14.19
N THR A 42 2.41 -1.02 -15.48
CA THR A 42 1.03 -1.11 -15.95
C THR A 42 0.47 -2.51 -15.78
N ALA A 43 1.20 -3.54 -16.21
CA ALA A 43 0.78 -4.93 -16.06
C ALA A 43 0.57 -5.29 -14.58
N ASP A 44 1.49 -4.85 -13.72
CA ASP A 44 1.39 -5.02 -12.27
C ASP A 44 0.13 -4.35 -11.70
N SER A 45 -0.27 -3.18 -12.22
CA SER A 45 -1.45 -2.43 -11.76
C SER A 45 -2.78 -2.94 -12.32
N LEU A 46 -2.77 -3.66 -13.46
CA LEU A 46 -3.98 -4.11 -14.15
C LEU A 46 -4.34 -5.58 -13.88
N THR A 47 -3.39 -6.38 -13.43
CA THR A 47 -3.61 -7.80 -13.11
C THR A 47 -3.80 -7.95 -11.61
N SER A 48 -4.95 -8.44 -11.13
CA SER A 48 -5.17 -8.61 -9.68
C SER A 48 -4.25 -9.69 -9.08
N ARG A 49 -3.81 -9.53 -7.83
CA ARG A 49 -3.20 -10.59 -6.98
C ARG A 49 -4.24 -11.28 -6.06
N GLY A 50 -5.51 -11.27 -6.47
CA GLY A 50 -6.63 -11.79 -5.67
C GLY A 50 -7.29 -10.75 -4.76
N GLY A 51 -8.23 -11.21 -3.91
CA GLY A 51 -8.96 -10.38 -2.95
C GLY A 51 -8.22 -10.20 -1.62
N THR A 52 -8.86 -9.54 -0.64
CA THR A 52 -8.32 -9.45 0.73
C THR A 52 -8.43 -10.77 1.49
N GLY A 53 -9.36 -11.64 1.11
CA GLY A 53 -9.41 -13.04 1.51
C GLY A 53 -8.33 -13.82 0.76
N ARG A 54 -7.53 -14.60 1.49
CA ARG A 54 -6.39 -15.35 0.94
C ARG A 54 -6.69 -16.84 1.08
N SER A 55 -7.52 -17.36 0.18
CA SER A 55 -7.66 -18.80 0.00
C SER A 55 -6.33 -19.41 -0.50
N ASP A 56 -6.14 -20.71 -0.27
CA ASP A 56 -5.03 -21.51 -0.80
C ASP A 56 -3.61 -20.95 -0.54
N ALA A 57 -3.35 -20.51 0.70
CA ALA A 57 -2.05 -19.99 1.14
C ALA A 57 -1.49 -18.83 0.29
N GLY A 58 -2.35 -18.10 -0.43
CA GLY A 58 -1.95 -16.99 -1.29
C GLY A 58 -1.46 -17.44 -2.68
N ALA A 59 -1.98 -18.54 -3.23
CA ALA A 59 -1.69 -18.98 -4.60
C ALA A 59 -1.85 -17.85 -5.65
N ASP A 60 -2.91 -17.05 -5.53
CA ASP A 60 -3.18 -15.90 -6.42
C ASP A 60 -2.18 -14.75 -6.30
N TRP A 61 -1.31 -14.77 -5.28
CA TRP A 61 -0.31 -13.73 -5.06
C TRP A 61 0.75 -13.70 -6.17
N TYR A 62 1.07 -14.86 -6.73
CA TYR A 62 2.12 -15.07 -7.72
C TYR A 62 1.51 -15.15 -9.12
N ARG A 63 1.84 -14.19 -10.00
CA ARG A 63 1.26 -14.12 -11.35
C ARG A 63 2.31 -14.43 -12.40
N ASP A 64 1.88 -15.01 -13.53
CA ASP A 64 2.71 -15.13 -14.72
C ASP A 64 2.47 -13.94 -15.66
N LEU A 65 3.52 -13.13 -15.89
CA LEU A 65 3.46 -11.94 -16.74
C LEU A 65 4.40 -12.08 -17.95
N ARG A 66 3.81 -12.22 -19.14
CA ARG A 66 4.53 -12.36 -20.41
C ARG A 66 4.47 -11.07 -21.22
N PHE A 67 5.62 -10.60 -21.69
CA PHE A 67 5.74 -9.34 -22.41
C PHE A 67 6.34 -9.56 -23.80
N VAL A 68 5.76 -8.90 -24.80
CA VAL A 68 6.38 -8.74 -26.13
C VAL A 68 6.61 -7.25 -26.35
N ILE A 69 7.88 -6.82 -26.31
CA ILE A 69 8.25 -5.40 -26.29
C ILE A 69 9.17 -5.08 -27.48
N PRO A 70 8.74 -4.18 -28.39
CA PRO A 70 9.62 -3.68 -29.43
C PRO A 70 10.65 -2.70 -28.86
N VAL A 71 11.93 -3.03 -28.97
CA VAL A 71 13.08 -2.27 -28.45
C VAL A 71 14.01 -1.86 -29.59
N ALA A 72 14.84 -0.83 -29.36
CA ALA A 72 15.82 -0.37 -30.33
C ALA A 72 17.03 -1.32 -30.43
N ASP A 73 17.45 -1.91 -29.32
CA ASP A 73 18.58 -2.85 -29.24
C ASP A 73 18.15 -4.24 -28.73
N PRO A 74 17.51 -5.09 -29.57
CA PRO A 74 17.03 -6.40 -29.13
C PRO A 74 18.13 -7.36 -28.72
N GLU A 75 19.34 -7.22 -29.26
CA GLU A 75 20.47 -8.10 -28.94
C GLU A 75 20.93 -7.88 -27.50
N PHE A 76 21.09 -6.61 -27.09
CA PHE A 76 21.37 -6.26 -25.71
C PHE A 76 20.29 -6.79 -24.74
N TRP A 77 19.02 -6.54 -25.04
CA TRP A 77 17.93 -6.94 -24.14
C TRP A 77 17.75 -8.45 -24.05
N ARG A 78 18.06 -9.21 -25.11
CA ARG A 78 18.13 -10.67 -25.05
C ARG A 78 19.32 -11.15 -24.20
N ALA A 79 20.48 -10.50 -24.33
CA ALA A 79 21.65 -10.86 -23.53
C ALA A 79 21.46 -10.54 -22.02
N GLU A 80 20.76 -9.46 -21.69
CA GLU A 80 20.46 -9.06 -20.30
C GLU A 80 19.08 -9.55 -19.81
N HIS A 81 18.43 -10.47 -20.54
CA HIS A 81 17.10 -11.00 -20.24
C HIS A 81 17.00 -11.51 -18.80
N ASP A 82 17.90 -12.43 -18.43
CA ASP A 82 17.84 -13.10 -17.12
C ASP A 82 18.11 -12.12 -15.97
N ARG A 83 18.94 -11.10 -16.21
CA ARG A 83 19.19 -10.03 -15.23
C ARG A 83 17.95 -9.19 -15.01
N LEU A 84 17.26 -8.79 -16.08
CA LEU A 84 16.01 -8.04 -16.00
C LEU A 84 14.93 -8.85 -15.27
N VAL A 85 14.78 -10.13 -15.61
CA VAL A 85 13.84 -11.05 -14.95
C VAL A 85 14.17 -11.16 -13.46
N ALA A 86 15.42 -11.44 -13.10
CA ALA A 86 15.84 -11.58 -11.70
C ALA A 86 15.62 -10.30 -10.87
N VAL A 87 15.74 -9.10 -11.46
CA VAL A 87 15.40 -7.83 -10.80
C VAL A 87 13.90 -7.78 -10.48
N LEU A 88 13.06 -8.10 -11.46
CA LEU A 88 11.61 -7.96 -11.37
C LEU A 88 10.97 -9.03 -10.50
N GLU A 89 11.36 -10.29 -10.66
CA GLU A 89 10.85 -11.41 -9.86
C GLU A 89 11.18 -11.23 -8.38
N PHE A 90 12.38 -10.76 -8.06
CA PHE A 90 12.73 -10.46 -6.67
C PHE A 90 11.88 -9.33 -6.10
N LEU A 91 11.65 -8.26 -6.87
CA LEU A 91 10.90 -7.10 -6.43
C LEU A 91 9.41 -7.40 -6.22
N THR A 92 8.79 -8.15 -7.13
CA THR A 92 7.33 -8.30 -7.16
C THR A 92 6.85 -9.67 -6.72
N GLY A 93 7.68 -10.70 -6.81
CA GLY A 93 7.30 -12.10 -6.60
C GLY A 93 6.56 -12.70 -7.80
N ASP A 94 6.25 -11.93 -8.84
CA ASP A 94 5.67 -12.51 -10.06
C ASP A 94 6.74 -13.26 -10.86
N ARG A 95 6.29 -14.08 -11.82
CA ARG A 95 7.15 -14.70 -12.83
C ARG A 95 7.12 -13.86 -14.10
N PHE A 96 8.29 -13.58 -14.67
CA PHE A 96 8.42 -12.72 -15.85
C PHE A 96 9.01 -13.46 -17.05
N SER A 97 8.48 -13.17 -18.24
CA SER A 97 9.08 -13.59 -19.51
C SER A 97 9.01 -12.46 -20.52
N PHE A 98 10.12 -12.22 -21.24
CA PHE A 98 10.20 -11.15 -22.24
C PHE A 98 10.62 -11.68 -23.60
N ALA A 99 9.86 -11.32 -24.63
CA ALA A 99 10.27 -11.40 -26.03
C ALA A 99 10.57 -9.99 -26.56
N PHE A 100 11.78 -9.80 -27.10
CA PHE A 100 12.26 -8.52 -27.60
C PHE A 100 12.35 -8.51 -29.12
N ASP A 101 11.52 -7.68 -29.74
CA ASP A 101 11.50 -7.45 -31.19
C ASP A 101 12.20 -6.15 -31.55
N ARG A 102 12.72 -6.05 -32.77
CA ARG A 102 13.27 -4.78 -33.28
C ARG A 102 12.13 -3.80 -33.53
N ARG A 103 12.18 -2.64 -32.89
CA ARG A 103 11.23 -1.54 -33.14
C ARG A 103 11.38 -1.04 -34.57
N ALA A 104 10.29 -1.06 -35.35
CA ALA A 104 10.25 -0.45 -36.67
C ALA A 104 10.70 1.01 -36.54
N ARG A 105 11.72 1.39 -37.31
CA ARG A 105 12.47 2.63 -37.16
C ARG A 105 11.56 3.84 -37.39
N ARG A 106 11.01 4.40 -36.31
CA ARG A 106 10.81 5.85 -36.22
C ARG A 106 11.93 6.34 -35.33
N GLU A 107 13.00 6.81 -35.95
CA GLU A 107 13.88 7.71 -35.22
C GLU A 107 13.00 8.89 -34.77
N PRO A 108 12.99 9.27 -33.49
CA PRO A 108 12.69 10.65 -33.18
C PRO A 108 13.67 11.43 -34.04
N ALA A 109 13.18 12.21 -35.01
CA ALA A 109 14.05 12.96 -35.91
C ALA A 109 15.12 13.66 -35.07
N GLN A 110 16.38 13.26 -35.22
CA GLN A 110 17.52 13.95 -34.62
C GLN A 110 17.61 15.32 -35.29
N ARG A 111 16.74 16.26 -34.88
CA ARG A 111 17.02 17.66 -35.13
C ARG A 111 18.20 17.98 -34.23
N HIS A 112 19.35 18.16 -34.87
CA HIS A 112 20.51 18.80 -34.27
C HIS A 112 20.05 20.16 -33.71
N LEU A 113 19.77 20.21 -32.41
CA LEU A 113 19.38 21.43 -31.71
C LEU A 113 20.03 21.44 -30.33
N LEU A 114 21.35 21.34 -30.30
CA LEU A 114 22.16 21.56 -29.11
C LEU A 114 23.49 22.21 -29.52
N GLN A 115 23.44 23.52 -29.75
CA GLN A 115 24.40 24.38 -29.08
C GLN A 115 23.82 24.64 -27.69
N ASP A 116 24.66 24.56 -26.67
CA ASP A 116 24.41 24.71 -25.23
C ASP A 116 24.31 23.39 -24.46
N HIS A 117 25.40 23.15 -23.71
CA HIS A 117 25.67 21.99 -22.87
C HIS A 117 24.59 21.80 -21.79
N PRO A 118 24.21 20.55 -21.44
CA PRO A 118 23.55 20.32 -20.15
C PRO A 118 24.50 20.82 -19.05
N PRO A 119 24.01 21.44 -17.96
CA PRO A 119 24.89 21.85 -16.89
C PRO A 119 25.69 20.63 -16.41
N ALA A 120 27.00 20.71 -16.59
CA ALA A 120 27.94 19.76 -16.05
C ALA A 120 27.78 19.69 -14.51
N GLU A 121 28.27 18.61 -13.90
CA GLU A 121 28.59 18.48 -12.46
C GLU A 121 27.52 17.89 -11.51
N ALA A 122 26.48 17.18 -11.97
CA ALA A 122 25.68 16.35 -11.06
C ALA A 122 26.27 14.94 -10.98
N GLU A 123 26.97 14.60 -9.89
CA GLU A 123 27.48 13.22 -9.69
C GLU A 123 26.38 12.27 -9.18
N GLN A 124 25.29 12.81 -8.63
CA GLN A 124 24.25 12.04 -7.95
C GLN A 124 22.83 12.48 -8.33
N VAL A 125 21.99 11.48 -8.61
CA VAL A 125 20.54 11.60 -8.69
C VAL A 125 19.93 11.12 -7.37
N VAL A 126 19.06 11.93 -6.77
CA VAL A 126 18.32 11.60 -5.55
C VAL A 126 16.85 11.40 -5.89
N LEU A 127 16.34 10.21 -5.56
CA LEU A 127 14.94 9.87 -5.78
C LEU A 127 14.06 10.47 -4.67
N PHE A 128 13.35 11.55 -5.00
CA PHE A 128 12.56 12.36 -4.08
C PHE A 128 11.07 12.01 -4.06
N SER A 129 10.65 11.13 -3.13
CA SER A 129 9.26 10.62 -3.06
C SER A 129 8.28 11.58 -2.38
N GLY A 130 8.77 12.46 -1.49
CA GLY A 130 7.96 13.35 -0.65
C GLY A 130 7.62 12.78 0.73
N GLY A 131 8.18 11.61 1.08
CA GLY A 131 8.20 11.06 2.44
C GLY A 131 9.31 11.66 3.30
N LEU A 132 9.30 11.33 4.60
CA LEU A 132 10.32 11.81 5.56
C LEU A 132 11.74 11.47 5.11
N ASP A 133 12.00 10.21 4.80
CA ASP A 133 13.35 9.71 4.57
C ASP A 133 13.93 10.31 3.30
N SER A 134 13.13 10.39 2.22
CA SER A 134 13.52 11.07 0.99
C SER A 134 13.76 12.57 1.18
N LEU A 135 13.06 13.22 2.12
CA LEU A 135 13.32 14.62 2.46
C LEU A 135 14.62 14.77 3.24
N THR A 136 14.86 13.92 4.23
CA THR A 136 16.11 13.91 5.00
C THR A 136 17.29 13.68 4.07
N GLY A 137 17.22 12.69 3.18
CA GLY A 137 18.26 12.38 2.22
C GLY A 137 18.51 13.52 1.22
N ALA A 138 17.44 14.16 0.74
CA ALA A 138 17.57 15.35 -0.11
C ALA A 138 18.23 16.51 0.63
N LEU A 139 17.85 16.79 1.88
CA LEU A 139 18.47 17.84 2.70
C LEU A 139 19.94 17.55 2.97
N GLU A 140 20.27 16.31 3.32
CA GLU A 140 21.64 15.88 3.57
C GLU A 140 22.52 16.04 2.32
N SER A 141 22.01 15.60 1.16
CA SER A 141 22.69 15.76 -0.12
C SER A 141 22.88 17.23 -0.51
N LEU A 142 21.94 18.11 -0.12
CA LEU A 142 22.00 19.54 -0.40
C LEU A 142 22.88 20.34 0.58
N ALA A 143 23.00 19.84 1.81
CA ALA A 143 23.79 20.45 2.88
C ALA A 143 25.28 20.11 2.78
N GLY A 144 25.63 18.98 2.15
CA GLY A 144 27.02 18.59 1.92
C GLY A 144 27.78 19.58 1.01
N GLU A 145 29.12 19.51 1.07
CA GLU A 145 30.02 20.25 0.18
C GLU A 145 30.17 19.62 -1.21
N GLY A 146 29.52 18.47 -1.44
CA GLY A 146 29.56 17.73 -2.69
C GLY A 146 28.77 18.37 -3.84
N PRO A 147 28.84 17.76 -5.03
CA PRO A 147 28.15 18.23 -6.23
C PRO A 147 26.63 18.26 -6.09
N ARG A 148 25.98 19.06 -6.95
CA ARG A 148 24.55 19.39 -6.82
C ARG A 148 23.69 18.15 -7.08
N PRO A 149 22.83 17.72 -6.13
CA PRO A 149 21.96 16.57 -6.37
C PRO A 149 20.84 16.93 -7.33
N LEU A 150 20.57 16.05 -8.29
CA LEU A 150 19.38 16.12 -9.14
C LEU A 150 18.21 15.41 -8.45
N LEU A 151 17.17 16.15 -8.07
CA LEU A 151 15.97 15.56 -7.45
C LEU A 151 15.00 15.06 -8.52
N VAL A 152 14.75 13.75 -8.55
CA VAL A 152 13.79 13.12 -9.47
C VAL A 152 12.60 12.62 -8.68
N SER A 153 11.38 12.97 -9.08
CA SER A 153 10.15 12.53 -8.43
C SER A 153 9.25 11.76 -9.37
N HIS A 154 8.80 10.57 -8.96
CA HIS A 154 7.71 9.88 -9.63
C HIS A 154 6.36 10.43 -9.15
N CYS A 155 5.60 11.00 -10.08
CA CYS A 155 4.34 11.68 -9.88
C CYS A 155 3.15 10.73 -10.14
N SER A 156 2.97 9.72 -9.28
CA SER A 156 1.95 8.68 -9.46
C SER A 156 0.52 9.09 -9.07
N ALA A 157 0.35 10.17 -8.31
CA ALA A 157 -0.97 10.65 -7.88
C ALA A 157 -0.95 12.17 -7.58
N THR A 158 -2.05 12.86 -7.86
CA THR A 158 -2.20 14.31 -7.65
C THR A 158 -1.90 14.75 -6.22
N LYS A 159 -2.34 13.96 -5.22
CA LYS A 159 -2.07 14.21 -3.79
C LYS A 159 -0.57 14.14 -3.47
N THR A 160 0.15 13.20 -4.07
CA THR A 160 1.61 13.05 -3.92
C THR A 160 2.36 14.19 -4.61
N ILE A 161 1.92 14.60 -5.80
CA ILE A 161 2.51 15.72 -6.56
C ILE A 161 2.42 17.02 -5.77
N ALA A 162 1.30 17.29 -5.09
CA ALA A 162 1.13 18.50 -4.29
C ALA A 162 2.15 18.57 -3.14
N VAL A 163 2.38 17.44 -2.46
CA VAL A 163 3.39 17.32 -1.39
C VAL A 163 4.80 17.54 -1.94
N GLN A 164 5.17 16.85 -3.03
CA GLN A 164 6.48 16.99 -3.68
C GLN A 164 6.74 18.44 -4.11
N LYS A 165 5.76 19.10 -4.75
CA LYS A 165 5.87 20.51 -5.15
C LYS A 165 6.05 21.46 -3.96
N ALA A 166 5.31 21.24 -2.88
CA ALA A 166 5.40 22.07 -1.69
C ALA A 166 6.78 21.95 -1.02
N LEU A 167 7.29 20.72 -0.86
CA LEU A 167 8.61 20.48 -0.32
C LEU A 167 9.71 21.01 -1.23
N TYR A 168 9.62 20.77 -2.54
CA TYR A 168 10.58 21.31 -3.52
C TYR A 168 10.68 22.84 -3.42
N ARG A 169 9.56 23.56 -3.31
CA ARG A 169 9.59 25.03 -3.13
C ARG A 169 10.33 25.43 -1.86
N LYS A 170 10.11 24.73 -0.75
CA LYS A 170 10.81 24.99 0.52
C LYS A 170 12.30 24.73 0.42
N LEU A 171 12.69 23.59 -0.18
CA LEU A 171 14.10 23.27 -0.41
C LEU A 171 14.75 24.28 -1.35
N LYS A 172 14.08 24.68 -2.43
CA LYS A 172 14.60 25.68 -3.39
C LYS A 172 14.84 27.03 -2.73
N CYS A 173 13.99 27.43 -1.79
CA CYS A 173 14.21 28.65 -1.00
C CYS A 173 15.43 28.55 -0.08
N ARG A 174 15.68 27.39 0.52
CA ARG A 174 16.84 27.17 1.42
C ARG A 174 18.16 27.00 0.67
N PHE A 175 18.11 26.40 -0.51
CA PHE A 175 19.27 26.09 -1.34
C PHE A 175 19.09 26.66 -2.76
N PRO A 176 19.06 28.00 -2.92
CA PRO A 176 18.86 28.63 -4.22
C PRO A 176 19.96 28.22 -5.20
N GLY A 177 19.56 27.84 -6.43
CA GLY A 177 20.50 27.44 -7.49
C GLY A 177 21.13 26.05 -7.33
N LYS A 178 20.89 25.34 -6.22
CA LYS A 178 21.44 23.99 -5.98
C LYS A 178 20.50 22.83 -6.35
N ILE A 179 19.25 23.13 -6.73
CA ILE A 179 18.21 22.11 -6.94
C ILE A 179 17.67 22.14 -8.36
N LEU A 180 17.78 21.02 -9.05
CA LEU A 180 16.98 20.71 -10.23
C LEU A 180 15.94 19.65 -9.86
N TRP A 181 14.67 19.89 -10.19
CA TRP A 181 13.57 18.98 -9.90
C TRP A 181 12.88 18.49 -11.17
N VAL A 182 12.78 17.17 -11.31
CA VAL A 182 12.27 16.49 -12.50
C VAL A 182 11.03 15.64 -12.14
N PRO A 183 9.81 16.13 -12.38
CA PRO A 183 8.57 15.41 -12.09
C PRO A 183 8.14 14.48 -13.23
N ALA A 184 8.16 13.16 -13.01
CA ALA A 184 7.77 12.11 -13.96
C ALA A 184 6.31 11.70 -13.82
N ASP A 185 5.48 12.03 -14.81
CA ASP A 185 4.09 11.55 -14.90
C ASP A 185 4.07 10.07 -15.31
N GLY A 186 3.59 9.23 -14.40
CA GLY A 186 3.44 7.79 -14.57
C GLY A 186 2.02 7.32 -14.26
N THR A 187 1.01 8.08 -14.70
CA THR A 187 -0.40 7.76 -14.44
C THR A 187 -1.03 6.89 -15.53
N LEU A 188 -1.75 5.84 -15.12
CA LEU A 188 -2.67 5.15 -16.01
C LEU A 188 -3.80 6.12 -16.38
N LYS A 189 -3.99 6.36 -17.67
CA LYS A 189 -5.07 7.20 -18.17
C LYS A 189 -6.21 6.30 -18.62
N ARG A 190 -7.44 6.67 -18.23
CA ARG A 190 -8.71 6.04 -18.68
C ARG A 190 -8.96 4.61 -18.16
N VAL A 191 -8.13 4.10 -17.25
CA VAL A 191 -8.32 2.78 -16.63
C VAL A 191 -7.95 2.86 -15.15
N ASP A 192 -8.80 2.32 -14.29
CA ASP A 192 -8.53 2.20 -12.86
C ASP A 192 -7.61 1.01 -12.58
N ALA A 193 -6.68 1.19 -11.65
CA ALA A 193 -5.80 0.12 -11.20
C ALA A 193 -6.63 -0.95 -10.45
N LYS A 194 -6.59 -2.19 -10.95
CA LYS A 194 -7.19 -3.36 -10.29
C LYS A 194 -6.32 -3.85 -9.14
N GLU A 195 -5.01 -3.72 -9.29
CA GLU A 195 -4.01 -4.09 -8.28
C GLU A 195 -3.41 -2.83 -7.65
N ARG A 196 -3.55 -2.72 -6.33
CA ARG A 196 -3.24 -1.48 -5.59
C ARG A 196 -1.94 -1.57 -4.78
N THR A 197 -1.28 -2.73 -4.73
CA THR A 197 -0.02 -2.94 -3.99
C THR A 197 1.20 -2.30 -4.65
N GLN A 198 1.14 -1.99 -5.95
CA GLN A 198 2.17 -1.26 -6.72
C GLN A 198 3.59 -1.83 -6.56
N ARG A 199 3.76 -3.16 -6.56
CA ARG A 199 5.04 -3.83 -6.26
C ARG A 199 6.18 -3.46 -7.20
N SER A 200 5.87 -3.22 -8.46
CA SER A 200 6.85 -2.84 -9.48
C SER A 200 7.20 -1.35 -9.53
N ARG A 201 6.54 -0.50 -8.71
CA ARG A 201 6.69 0.96 -8.77
C ARG A 201 8.14 1.42 -8.61
N SER A 202 8.90 0.72 -7.78
CA SER A 202 10.29 1.05 -7.45
C SER A 202 11.22 0.80 -8.64
N PHE A 203 10.92 -0.18 -9.49
CA PHE A 203 11.63 -0.40 -10.75
C PHE A 203 11.41 0.75 -11.74
N LEU A 204 10.15 1.18 -11.94
CA LEU A 204 9.83 2.37 -12.73
C LEU A 204 10.54 3.61 -12.18
N TYR A 205 10.57 3.77 -10.87
CA TYR A 205 11.20 4.92 -10.24
C TYR A 205 12.72 4.93 -10.41
N GLY A 206 13.37 3.77 -10.25
CA GLY A 206 14.79 3.60 -10.52
C GLY A 206 15.14 3.84 -11.99
N ALA A 207 14.32 3.36 -12.93
CA ALA A 207 14.50 3.61 -14.36
C ALA A 207 14.42 5.11 -14.71
N LEU A 208 13.51 5.85 -14.09
CA LEU A 208 13.44 7.31 -14.22
C LEU A 208 14.69 8.00 -13.63
N GLY A 209 15.18 7.52 -12.48
CA GLY A 209 16.42 7.99 -11.88
C GLY A 209 17.63 7.77 -12.77
N TYR A 210 17.78 6.57 -13.33
CA TYR A 210 18.85 6.25 -14.26
C TYR A 210 18.78 7.05 -15.56
N ALA A 211 17.58 7.24 -16.09
CA ALA A 211 17.39 8.05 -17.29
C ALA A 211 17.81 9.50 -17.05
N ALA A 212 17.48 10.06 -15.88
CA ALA A 212 17.96 11.37 -15.47
C ALA A 212 19.48 11.39 -15.26
N ALA A 213 20.04 10.36 -14.62
CA ALA A 213 21.48 10.23 -14.39
C ALA A 213 22.26 10.20 -15.70
N SER A 214 21.75 9.45 -16.68
CA SER A 214 22.35 9.32 -18.01
C SER A 214 22.40 10.65 -18.77
N LEU A 215 21.40 11.51 -18.58
CA LEU A 215 21.34 12.83 -19.24
C LEU A 215 22.35 13.83 -18.65
N VAL A 216 22.68 13.70 -17.37
CA VAL A 216 23.57 14.64 -16.66
C VAL A 216 24.97 14.06 -16.39
N GLY A 217 25.23 12.84 -16.86
CA GLY A 217 26.51 12.15 -16.65
C GLY A 217 26.72 11.59 -15.24
N ALA A 218 25.70 11.60 -14.38
CA ALA A 218 25.80 11.04 -13.02
C ALA A 218 26.10 9.54 -13.07
N ASN A 219 26.84 9.05 -12.07
CA ASN A 219 27.13 7.61 -11.89
C ASN A 219 26.39 7.01 -10.68
N ARG A 220 25.68 7.82 -9.88
CA ARG A 220 24.98 7.37 -8.68
C ARG A 220 23.50 7.74 -8.71
N VAL A 221 22.64 6.77 -8.38
CA VAL A 221 21.20 6.94 -8.18
C VAL A 221 20.85 6.47 -6.77
N SER A 222 20.53 7.40 -5.88
CA SER A 222 20.27 7.10 -4.47
C SER A 222 18.79 7.11 -4.15
N PHE A 223 18.33 6.01 -3.56
CA PHE A 223 17.10 5.92 -2.81
C PHE A 223 17.37 6.34 -1.36
N TYR A 224 16.34 6.81 -0.66
CA TYR A 224 16.43 7.09 0.76
C TYR A 224 15.19 6.53 1.45
N GLU A 225 15.39 5.42 2.17
CA GLU A 225 14.42 4.76 3.02
C GLU A 225 15.17 4.12 4.17
N ASN A 226 14.65 4.21 5.39
CA ASN A 226 15.25 3.53 6.54
C ASN A 226 15.41 2.02 6.30
N GLY A 227 16.42 1.43 6.92
CA GLY A 227 16.80 0.05 6.71
C GLY A 227 15.77 -0.96 7.21
N VAL A 228 15.01 -0.65 8.27
CA VAL A 228 13.95 -1.54 8.80
C VAL A 228 12.87 -1.77 7.74
N VAL A 229 12.42 -0.70 7.07
CA VAL A 229 11.46 -0.80 5.96
C VAL A 229 12.10 -1.35 4.68
N SER A 230 13.41 -1.18 4.49
CA SER A 230 14.14 -1.69 3.32
C SER A 230 14.31 -3.21 3.37
N VAL A 231 14.65 -3.75 4.54
CA VAL A 231 14.75 -5.20 4.80
C VAL A 231 13.35 -5.81 4.95
N ASN A 232 12.47 -5.12 5.70
CA ASN A 232 11.05 -5.44 5.85
C ASN A 232 10.77 -6.87 6.34
N LEU A 233 11.41 -7.25 7.44
CA LEU A 233 11.23 -8.58 8.05
C LEU A 233 9.75 -8.89 8.29
N PRO A 234 9.32 -10.16 8.09
CA PRO A 234 7.94 -10.55 8.31
C PRO A 234 7.59 -10.43 9.80
N PHE A 235 6.58 -9.61 10.10
CA PHE A 235 6.12 -9.38 11.49
C PHE A 235 5.02 -10.36 11.93
N SER A 236 4.40 -11.08 11.00
CA SER A 236 3.46 -12.18 11.27
C SER A 236 3.59 -13.29 10.23
N GLY A 237 3.24 -14.53 10.58
CA GLY A 237 3.27 -15.67 9.65
C GLY A 237 2.32 -15.54 8.46
N GLN A 238 1.40 -14.57 8.51
CA GLN A 238 0.52 -14.23 7.40
C GLN A 238 1.18 -13.32 6.35
N VAL A 239 2.37 -12.78 6.61
CA VAL A 239 3.14 -11.98 5.65
C VAL A 239 4.08 -12.92 4.88
N ILE A 240 3.64 -13.39 3.71
CA ILE A 240 4.40 -14.33 2.89
C ILE A 240 5.09 -13.60 1.73
N GLY A 241 6.40 -13.83 1.55
CA GLY A 241 7.16 -13.37 0.39
C GLY A 241 7.07 -11.85 0.15
N THR A 242 6.68 -11.44 -1.07
CA THR A 242 6.60 -10.02 -1.46
C THR A 242 5.35 -9.29 -0.94
N MET A 243 4.61 -9.88 0.00
CA MET A 243 3.62 -9.16 0.81
C MET A 243 4.28 -8.05 1.64
N ALA A 244 5.51 -8.27 2.07
CA ALA A 244 6.43 -7.21 2.48
C ALA A 244 7.03 -6.54 1.21
N THR A 245 6.96 -5.21 1.12
CA THR A 245 7.58 -4.46 0.02
C THR A 245 9.10 -4.57 0.05
N ARG A 246 9.73 -4.77 -1.12
CA ARG A 246 11.19 -4.82 -1.31
C ARG A 246 11.75 -3.58 -2.04
N THR A 247 11.07 -2.44 -1.89
CA THR A 247 11.25 -1.20 -2.67
C THR A 247 12.70 -0.69 -2.72
N THR A 248 13.41 -0.80 -1.61
CA THR A 248 14.80 -0.36 -1.44
C THR A 248 15.67 -1.47 -0.84
N HIS A 249 15.26 -2.72 -1.04
CA HIS A 249 15.98 -3.87 -0.50
C HIS A 249 17.39 -3.95 -1.12
N PRO A 250 18.45 -4.22 -0.34
CA PRO A 250 19.83 -4.20 -0.85
C PRO A 250 20.07 -5.07 -2.08
N LEU A 251 19.54 -6.30 -2.09
CA LEU A 251 19.61 -7.19 -3.27
C LEU A 251 18.93 -6.60 -4.52
N PHE A 252 17.79 -5.94 -4.36
CA PHE A 252 17.10 -5.28 -5.47
C PHE A 252 17.95 -4.14 -6.04
N LEU A 253 18.48 -3.26 -5.17
CA LEU A 253 19.29 -2.12 -5.58
C LEU A 253 20.60 -2.57 -6.23
N SER A 254 21.27 -3.58 -5.67
CA SER A 254 22.47 -4.18 -6.25
C SER A 254 22.23 -4.75 -7.66
N ARG A 255 21.16 -5.54 -7.84
CA ARG A 255 20.78 -6.07 -9.17
C ARG A 255 20.43 -4.96 -10.16
N LEU A 256 19.76 -3.90 -9.68
CA LEU A 256 19.40 -2.75 -10.52
C LEU A 256 20.65 -1.96 -10.96
N GLY A 257 21.59 -1.72 -10.05
CA GLY A 257 22.89 -1.10 -10.35
C GLY A 257 23.71 -1.92 -11.34
N ALA A 258 23.71 -3.25 -11.22
CA ALA A 258 24.34 -4.13 -12.20
C ALA A 258 23.72 -3.98 -13.59
N LEU A 259 22.38 -4.00 -13.71
CA LEU A 259 21.69 -3.79 -14.98
C LEU A 259 22.02 -2.42 -15.59
N PHE A 260 21.98 -1.36 -14.80
CA PHE A 260 22.30 -0.01 -15.26
C PHE A 260 23.76 0.13 -15.70
N SER A 261 24.68 -0.54 -15.00
CA SER A 261 26.09 -0.55 -15.38
C SER A 261 26.31 -1.21 -16.74
N ARG A 262 25.59 -2.29 -17.04
CA ARG A 262 25.62 -2.95 -18.36
C ARG A 262 25.07 -2.06 -19.46
N MET A 263 23.98 -1.33 -19.19
CA MET A 263 23.40 -0.38 -20.13
C MET A 263 24.30 0.82 -20.42
N ALA A 264 24.97 1.33 -19.38
CA ALA A 264 25.84 2.50 -19.44
C ALA A 264 27.26 2.19 -19.92
N GLU A 265 27.64 0.90 -19.97
CA GLU A 265 29.00 0.43 -20.26
C GLU A 265 30.06 1.05 -19.32
N ARG A 266 29.63 1.37 -18.09
CA ARG A 266 30.45 1.94 -17.01
C ARG A 266 29.80 1.65 -15.66
N PRO A 267 30.53 1.72 -14.54
CA PRO A 267 29.94 1.52 -13.21
C PRO A 267 28.84 2.55 -12.93
N ILE A 268 27.67 2.05 -12.52
CA ILE A 268 26.54 2.83 -12.01
C ILE A 268 26.17 2.28 -10.63
N THR A 269 26.25 3.13 -9.62
CA THR A 269 25.85 2.82 -8.25
C THR A 269 24.37 3.11 -8.07
N VAL A 270 23.62 2.11 -7.62
CA VAL A 270 22.25 2.29 -7.12
C VAL A 270 22.25 1.88 -5.66
N ASP A 271 21.97 2.81 -4.76
CA ASP A 271 22.14 2.59 -3.33
C ASP A 271 21.03 3.19 -2.47
N ASN A 272 21.07 2.83 -1.19
CA ASN A 272 20.25 3.42 -0.14
C ASN A 272 21.16 3.78 1.05
N PRO A 273 21.59 5.05 1.18
CA PRO A 273 22.48 5.46 2.27
C PRO A 273 21.91 5.25 3.68
N TYR A 274 20.61 5.01 3.82
CA TYR A 274 19.94 4.76 5.10
C TYR A 274 19.66 3.27 5.37
N ALA A 275 20.30 2.35 4.62
CA ALA A 275 20.09 0.92 4.75
C ALA A 275 20.41 0.33 6.15
N ALA A 276 21.23 1.02 6.96
CA ALA A 276 21.57 0.63 8.33
C ALA A 276 20.94 1.54 9.41
N MET A 277 20.10 2.49 8.98
CA MET A 277 19.46 3.47 9.87
C MET A 277 18.01 3.09 10.15
N THR A 278 17.59 3.30 11.39
CA THR A 278 16.19 3.25 11.81
C THR A 278 15.46 4.54 11.44
N LYS A 279 14.13 4.49 11.37
CA LYS A 279 13.30 5.67 11.15
C LYS A 279 13.54 6.78 12.19
N THR A 280 13.74 6.39 13.45
CA THR A 280 14.05 7.33 14.56
C THR A 280 15.37 8.06 14.30
N GLU A 281 16.41 7.35 13.83
CA GLU A 281 17.70 7.95 13.49
C GLU A 281 17.59 8.88 12.27
N VAL A 282 16.81 8.49 11.25
CA VAL A 282 16.54 9.34 10.06
C VAL A 282 15.80 10.63 10.46
N VAL A 283 14.80 10.52 11.32
CA VAL A 283 14.05 11.68 11.84
C VAL A 283 14.93 12.57 12.72
N THR A 284 15.79 11.97 13.55
CA THR A 284 16.77 12.71 14.36
C THR A 284 17.76 13.46 13.48
N ARG A 285 18.23 12.82 12.39
CA ARG A 285 19.09 13.45 11.39
C ARG A 285 18.39 14.61 10.68
N LEU A 286 17.11 14.47 10.35
CA LEU A 286 16.32 15.56 9.77
C LEU A 286 16.30 16.80 10.67
N ARG A 287 16.13 16.62 11.98
CA ARG A 287 16.21 17.71 12.97
C ARG A 287 17.60 18.35 12.97
N ASN A 288 18.66 17.55 12.97
CA ASN A 288 20.04 18.04 12.99
C ASN A 288 20.40 18.83 11.71
N LEU A 289 19.68 18.59 10.61
CA LEU A 289 19.77 19.35 9.35
C LEU A 289 18.81 20.56 9.29
N ASP A 290 18.31 21.01 10.45
CA ASP A 290 17.34 22.10 10.58
C ASP A 290 16.05 21.87 9.74
N GLY A 291 15.65 20.60 9.59
CA GLY A 291 14.50 20.19 8.76
C GLY A 291 13.23 19.86 9.54
N ALA A 292 13.19 20.06 10.86
CA ALA A 292 12.09 19.65 11.71
C ALA A 292 10.75 20.30 11.33
N ASP A 293 10.75 21.58 10.93
CA ASP A 293 9.57 22.32 10.46
C ASP A 293 8.93 21.73 9.19
N LEU A 294 9.67 20.91 8.43
CA LEU A 294 9.18 20.26 7.23
C LEU A 294 8.51 18.90 7.49
N ILE A 295 8.64 18.33 8.69
CA ILE A 295 8.04 17.03 9.07
C ILE A 295 6.53 17.03 8.78
N GLY A 296 5.82 18.06 9.24
CA GLY A 296 4.38 18.27 9.03
C GLY A 296 3.97 18.46 7.55
N LYS A 297 4.93 18.57 6.62
CA LYS A 297 4.68 18.73 5.18
C LYS A 297 4.94 17.45 4.38
N THR A 298 5.53 16.42 4.97
CA THR A 298 5.82 15.15 4.31
C THR A 298 4.65 14.17 4.39
N THR A 299 4.71 13.07 3.63
CA THR A 299 3.79 11.94 3.80
C THR A 299 4.48 10.59 3.57
N SER A 300 4.40 9.71 4.58
CA SER A 300 4.93 8.33 4.51
C SER A 300 3.87 7.26 4.22
N CYS A 301 2.57 7.60 4.25
CA CYS A 301 1.47 6.64 4.14
C CYS A 301 1.48 5.85 2.82
N SER A 302 1.43 4.51 2.91
CA SER A 302 1.36 3.60 1.76
C SER A 302 -0.06 3.45 1.19
N SER A 303 -1.10 3.74 1.99
CA SER A 303 -2.51 3.69 1.58
C SER A 303 -2.92 4.97 0.81
N VAL A 304 -2.30 5.24 -0.34
CA VAL A 304 -2.49 6.51 -1.08
C VAL A 304 -3.96 6.81 -1.42
N TRP A 305 -4.75 5.76 -1.66
CA TRP A 305 -6.15 5.84 -2.09
C TRP A 305 -7.11 6.29 -0.99
N THR A 306 -6.85 5.92 0.27
CA THR A 306 -7.72 6.28 1.42
C THR A 306 -7.43 7.68 1.96
N ARG A 307 -6.30 8.30 1.57
CA ARG A 307 -5.91 9.63 2.05
C ARG A 307 -6.94 10.69 1.68
N THR A 308 -7.24 11.60 2.59
CA THR A 308 -8.02 12.81 2.28
C THR A 308 -7.14 14.06 2.40
N ARG A 309 -7.67 15.25 2.04
CA ARG A 309 -6.96 16.51 2.32
C ARG A 309 -6.83 16.76 3.83
N LYS A 310 -7.84 16.33 4.60
CA LYS A 310 -7.86 16.43 6.06
C LYS A 310 -6.89 15.43 6.69
N TYR A 311 -6.92 14.18 6.23
CA TYR A 311 -6.11 13.09 6.75
C TYR A 311 -5.16 12.56 5.68
N PRO A 312 -3.98 13.19 5.53
CA PRO A 312 -2.94 12.69 4.62
C PRO A 312 -2.29 11.40 5.12
N LEU A 313 -2.45 11.04 6.40
CA LEU A 313 -1.91 9.83 7.03
C LEU A 313 -3.07 9.00 7.57
N CYS A 314 -3.09 7.68 7.31
CA CYS A 314 -4.21 6.84 7.78
C CYS A 314 -4.07 6.42 9.24
N GLY A 315 -2.85 6.33 9.77
CA GLY A 315 -2.60 5.85 11.13
C GLY A 315 -2.65 4.33 11.31
N CYS A 316 -3.12 3.58 10.31
CA CYS A 316 -3.27 2.12 10.39
C CYS A 316 -2.18 1.32 9.64
N CYS A 317 -1.61 1.84 8.56
CA CYS A 317 -0.60 1.10 7.79
C CYS A 317 0.76 1.10 8.51
N SER A 318 1.57 0.06 8.27
CA SER A 318 2.91 -0.09 8.86
C SER A 318 3.80 1.16 8.70
N GLN A 319 3.73 1.85 7.56
CA GLN A 319 4.49 3.08 7.31
C GLN A 319 4.01 4.28 8.14
N CYS A 320 2.72 4.33 8.52
CA CYS A 320 2.21 5.33 9.45
C CYS A 320 2.59 4.99 10.90
N LEU A 321 2.56 3.71 11.27
CA LEU A 321 3.00 3.22 12.58
C LEU A 321 4.49 3.54 12.78
N ASP A 322 5.36 3.08 11.87
CA ASP A 322 6.80 3.34 11.90
C ASP A 322 7.12 4.83 12.00
N ARG A 323 6.49 5.67 11.15
CA ARG A 323 6.59 7.12 11.25
C ARG A 323 6.23 7.64 12.64
N ARG A 324 5.06 7.28 13.16
CA ARG A 324 4.53 7.91 14.38
C ARG A 324 5.33 7.47 15.61
N PHE A 325 5.70 6.20 15.70
CA PHE A 325 6.62 5.72 16.72
C PHE A 325 7.99 6.41 16.63
N ALA A 326 8.55 6.57 15.43
CA ALA A 326 9.84 7.23 15.25
C ALA A 326 9.83 8.69 15.69
N ILE A 327 8.77 9.43 15.36
CA ILE A 327 8.59 10.83 15.75
C ILE A 327 8.51 10.97 17.27
N LEU A 328 7.71 10.13 17.93
CA LEU A 328 7.57 10.12 19.39
C LEU A 328 8.91 9.75 20.07
N ALA A 329 9.60 8.74 19.55
CA ALA A 329 10.91 8.33 20.07
C ALA A 329 12.00 9.41 19.91
N ALA A 330 11.86 10.29 18.92
CA ALA A 330 12.76 11.42 18.68
C ALA A 330 12.37 12.70 19.42
N GLY A 331 11.21 12.74 20.08
CA GLY A 331 10.67 13.94 20.75
C GLY A 331 10.29 15.06 19.78
N LEU A 332 9.71 14.71 18.63
CA LEU A 332 9.36 15.67 17.56
C LEU A 332 7.86 15.73 17.25
N GLU A 333 7.02 15.28 18.17
CA GLU A 333 5.57 15.27 18.03
C GLU A 333 4.95 16.66 17.77
N ALA A 334 5.58 17.72 18.28
CA ALA A 334 5.17 19.10 18.00
C ALA A 334 5.26 19.46 16.50
N HIS A 335 6.12 18.77 15.75
CA HIS A 335 6.30 18.96 14.31
C HIS A 335 5.50 17.96 13.45
N ASP A 336 4.83 16.99 14.06
CA ASP A 336 3.93 16.06 13.40
C ASP A 336 2.56 15.99 14.12
N PRO A 337 1.67 16.97 13.87
CA PRO A 337 0.39 17.03 14.55
C PRO A 337 -0.45 15.76 14.39
N ALA A 338 -1.05 15.29 15.49
CA ALA A 338 -1.84 14.05 15.53
C ALA A 338 -3.10 14.13 14.65
N ASP A 339 -3.68 15.32 14.47
CA ASP A 339 -4.87 15.57 13.66
C ASP A 339 -4.67 15.33 12.15
N ARG A 340 -3.42 15.15 11.70
CA ARG A 340 -3.07 14.72 10.33
C ARG A 340 -3.31 13.23 10.11
N TYR A 341 -3.48 12.46 11.18
CA TYR A 341 -3.77 11.04 11.16
C TYR A 341 -5.28 10.83 11.25
N GLU A 342 -5.83 9.97 10.38
CA GLU A 342 -7.23 9.56 10.49
C GLU A 342 -7.49 8.78 11.78
N VAL A 343 -6.56 7.91 12.15
CA VAL A 343 -6.58 7.13 13.38
C VAL A 343 -5.34 7.49 14.21
N ASP A 344 -5.54 7.98 15.42
CA ASP A 344 -4.45 8.20 16.37
C ASP A 344 -3.74 6.88 16.70
N LEU A 345 -2.43 6.94 16.93
CA LEU A 345 -1.61 5.75 17.14
C LEU A 345 -2.11 4.90 18.31
N PHE A 346 -2.33 5.50 19.48
CA PHE A 346 -2.59 4.74 20.70
C PHE A 346 -4.06 4.75 21.10
N LEU A 347 -4.74 5.88 20.97
CA LEU A 347 -6.12 6.08 21.42
C LEU A 347 -7.13 6.03 20.27
N GLY A 348 -6.66 5.99 19.02
CA GLY A 348 -7.51 5.89 17.85
C GLY A 348 -8.21 4.53 17.78
N GLN A 349 -9.54 4.54 17.76
CA GLN A 349 -10.38 3.37 17.57
C GLN A 349 -10.21 2.79 16.16
N ARG A 350 -9.86 1.51 16.08
CA ARG A 350 -9.65 0.77 14.83
C ARG A 350 -10.84 -0.14 14.58
N LYS A 351 -11.76 0.35 13.73
CA LYS A 351 -13.02 -0.35 13.41
C LYS A 351 -12.81 -1.65 12.65
N ARG A 352 -11.86 -1.67 11.71
CA ARG A 352 -11.55 -2.84 10.88
C ARG A 352 -10.62 -3.77 11.63
N GLU A 353 -10.89 -5.07 11.58
CA GLU A 353 -10.04 -6.09 12.19
C GLU A 353 -8.62 -6.06 11.65
N LEU A 354 -8.45 -5.96 10.33
CA LEU A 354 -7.15 -5.86 9.69
C LEU A 354 -6.30 -4.70 10.24
N ASP A 355 -6.91 -3.56 10.57
CA ASP A 355 -6.20 -2.42 11.14
C ASP A 355 -5.75 -2.70 12.58
N ARG A 356 -6.57 -3.41 13.37
CA ARG A 356 -6.23 -3.86 14.73
C ARG A 356 -5.08 -4.86 14.68
N THR A 357 -5.18 -5.89 13.84
CA THR A 357 -4.15 -6.92 13.67
C THR A 357 -2.84 -6.30 13.21
N MET A 358 -2.86 -5.44 12.18
CA MET A 358 -1.68 -4.70 11.72
C MET A 358 -1.01 -3.91 12.84
N ALA A 359 -1.78 -3.11 13.60
CA ALA A 359 -1.21 -2.30 14.67
C ALA A 359 -0.65 -3.15 15.82
N ASN A 360 -1.35 -4.20 16.21
CA ASN A 360 -0.98 -5.07 17.33
C ASN A 360 0.25 -5.91 16.99
N ASP A 361 0.22 -6.62 15.86
CA ASP A 361 1.31 -7.51 15.44
C ASP A 361 2.57 -6.73 15.13
N TRP A 362 2.45 -5.61 14.41
CA TRP A 362 3.59 -4.75 14.12
C TRP A 362 4.23 -4.22 15.41
N THR A 363 3.42 -3.71 16.36
CA THR A 363 3.93 -3.15 17.62
C THR A 363 4.55 -4.22 18.52
N ARG A 364 3.95 -5.42 18.57
CA ARG A 364 4.47 -6.56 19.31
C ARG A 364 5.80 -7.05 18.71
N HIS A 365 5.84 -7.19 17.39
CA HIS A 365 7.04 -7.59 16.67
C HIS A 365 8.19 -6.62 16.93
N ALA A 366 7.98 -5.32 16.70
CA ALA A 366 9.02 -4.33 16.90
C ALA A 366 9.39 -4.17 18.39
N GLY A 367 8.42 -3.80 19.24
CA GLY A 367 8.67 -3.37 20.61
C GLY A 367 8.91 -4.50 21.63
N ARG A 368 8.52 -5.74 21.33
CA ARG A 368 8.70 -6.87 22.27
C ARG A 368 9.64 -7.94 21.73
N ARG A 369 9.51 -8.32 20.46
CA ARG A 369 10.31 -9.39 19.86
C ARG A 369 11.69 -8.88 19.44
N LEU A 370 11.79 -7.94 18.49
CA LEU A 370 13.07 -7.43 18.00
C LEU A 370 13.91 -6.76 19.11
N ALA A 371 13.27 -6.04 20.02
CA ALA A 371 13.95 -5.35 21.13
C ALA A 371 14.68 -6.29 22.12
N ARG A 372 14.34 -7.58 22.16
CA ARG A 372 14.86 -8.56 23.15
C ARG A 372 15.53 -9.77 22.53
N MET A 373 15.49 -9.87 21.21
CA MET A 373 16.01 -11.01 20.48
C MET A 373 17.54 -11.06 20.56
N SER A 374 18.10 -12.25 20.74
CA SER A 374 19.55 -12.47 20.60
C SER A 374 19.96 -12.56 19.13
N LEU A 375 21.23 -12.28 18.81
CA LEU A 375 21.75 -12.42 17.45
C LEU A 375 21.56 -13.84 16.89
N HIS A 376 21.70 -14.87 17.73
CA HIS A 376 21.48 -16.26 17.32
C HIS A 376 20.04 -16.51 16.90
N GLN A 377 19.07 -16.11 17.73
CA GLN A 377 17.64 -16.23 17.41
C GLN A 377 17.27 -15.46 16.13
N PHE A 378 17.81 -14.25 15.98
CA PHE A 378 17.62 -13.43 14.78
C PHE A 378 18.14 -14.14 13.53
N GLY A 379 19.34 -14.70 13.60
CA GLY A 379 19.96 -15.46 12.52
C GLY A 379 19.19 -16.73 12.14
N THR A 380 18.63 -17.45 13.13
CA THR A 380 17.85 -18.66 12.87
C THR A 380 16.46 -18.37 12.31
N GLU A 381 15.80 -17.34 12.80
CA GLU A 381 14.40 -17.06 12.48
C GLU A 381 14.23 -16.31 11.16
N PHE A 382 15.18 -15.46 10.80
CA PHE A 382 15.16 -14.67 9.56
C PHE A 382 16.26 -15.09 8.58
N ALA A 383 16.66 -16.36 8.61
CA ALA A 383 17.79 -16.87 7.83
C ALA A 383 17.65 -16.56 6.32
N ALA A 384 16.44 -16.71 5.77
CA ALA A 384 16.17 -16.45 4.35
C ALA A 384 16.28 -14.96 4.01
N GLU A 385 15.67 -14.08 4.81
CA GLU A 385 15.73 -12.63 4.62
C GLU A 385 17.15 -12.11 4.78
N ILE A 386 17.90 -12.63 5.77
CA ILE A 386 19.29 -12.26 6.00
C ILE A 386 20.16 -12.68 4.80
N ALA A 387 19.96 -13.89 4.25
CA ALA A 387 20.67 -14.35 3.08
C ALA A 387 20.44 -13.42 1.87
N ASP A 388 19.19 -13.00 1.65
CA ASP A 388 18.86 -12.02 0.61
C ASP A 388 19.57 -10.68 0.85
N VAL A 389 19.63 -10.17 2.08
CA VAL A 389 20.33 -8.92 2.35
C VAL A 389 21.84 -9.06 2.13
N VAL A 390 22.46 -10.15 2.59
CA VAL A 390 23.88 -10.43 2.38
C VAL A 390 24.21 -10.50 0.89
N ALA A 391 23.36 -11.14 0.08
CA ALA A 391 23.52 -11.18 -1.38
C ALA A 391 23.46 -9.78 -2.03
N GLY A 392 22.87 -8.78 -1.36
CA GLY A 392 22.89 -7.39 -1.79
C GLY A 392 24.21 -6.66 -1.57
N TYR A 393 25.10 -7.21 -0.75
CA TYR A 393 26.40 -6.61 -0.40
C TYR A 393 27.56 -7.60 -0.65
N PRO A 394 27.81 -8.00 -1.90
CA PRO A 394 28.77 -9.05 -2.23
C PRO A 394 30.22 -8.74 -1.80
N GLU A 395 30.59 -7.46 -1.74
CA GLU A 395 31.92 -7.00 -1.34
C GLU A 395 32.10 -6.84 0.19
N SER A 396 31.03 -7.02 0.96
CA SER A 396 31.05 -6.84 2.42
C SER A 396 31.27 -8.15 3.16
N GLN A 397 31.92 -8.09 4.33
CA GLN A 397 32.04 -9.26 5.18
C GLN A 397 30.65 -9.69 5.70
N ILE A 398 30.28 -10.96 5.48
CA ILE A 398 28.97 -11.51 5.85
C ILE A 398 28.65 -11.24 7.33
N ALA A 399 29.59 -11.51 8.23
CA ALA A 399 29.41 -11.29 9.66
C ALA A 399 29.11 -9.82 10.02
N HIS A 400 29.74 -8.87 9.30
CA HIS A 400 29.48 -7.45 9.49
C HIS A 400 28.07 -7.06 9.06
N VAL A 401 27.64 -7.51 7.88
CA VAL A 401 26.29 -7.25 7.35
C VAL A 401 25.21 -7.79 8.29
N ILE A 402 25.36 -9.04 8.77
CA ILE A 402 24.42 -9.64 9.72
C ILE A 402 24.37 -8.84 11.02
N SER A 403 25.53 -8.47 11.56
CA SER A 403 25.62 -7.69 12.80
C SER A 403 24.96 -6.32 12.65
N GLU A 404 25.17 -5.62 11.54
CA GLU A 404 24.62 -4.29 11.30
C GLU A 404 23.09 -4.32 11.18
N ILE A 405 22.55 -5.30 10.45
CA ILE A 405 21.10 -5.50 10.31
C ILE A 405 20.47 -5.85 11.68
N PHE A 406 21.09 -6.75 12.43
CA PHE A 406 20.62 -7.11 13.77
C PHE A 406 20.58 -5.90 14.69
N GLU A 407 21.68 -5.15 14.78
CA GLU A 407 21.80 -3.99 15.64
C GLU A 407 20.81 -2.89 15.25
N MET A 408 20.57 -2.68 13.96
CA MET A 408 19.53 -1.75 13.49
C MET A 408 18.13 -2.17 13.96
N HIS A 409 17.75 -3.45 13.80
CA HIS A 409 16.44 -3.94 14.24
C HIS A 409 16.28 -3.89 15.76
N ARG A 410 17.35 -4.16 16.52
CA ARG A 410 17.38 -4.01 17.98
C ARG A 410 17.12 -2.55 18.39
N ARG A 411 17.87 -1.59 17.81
CA ARG A 411 17.67 -0.15 18.07
C ARG A 411 16.25 0.31 17.73
N HIS A 412 15.69 -0.17 16.62
CA HIS A 412 14.30 0.10 16.24
C HIS A 412 13.31 -0.42 17.29
N GLY A 413 13.47 -1.69 17.70
CA GLY A 413 12.62 -2.30 18.71
C GLY A 413 12.69 -1.56 20.05
N GLU A 414 13.88 -1.16 20.48
CA GLU A 414 14.08 -0.37 21.71
C GLU A 414 13.39 1.00 21.67
N ALA A 415 13.44 1.67 20.51
CA ALA A 415 12.72 2.93 20.30
C ALA A 415 11.20 2.74 20.43
N VAL A 416 10.63 1.72 19.78
CA VAL A 416 9.21 1.38 19.88
C VAL A 416 8.83 1.02 21.32
N ALA A 417 9.61 0.17 21.98
CA ALA A 417 9.39 -0.26 23.36
C ALA A 417 9.36 0.92 24.34
N ARG A 418 10.27 1.88 24.16
CA ARG A 418 10.34 3.10 24.98
C ARG A 418 9.11 3.98 24.80
N VAL A 419 8.66 4.19 23.56
CA VAL A 419 7.42 4.96 23.29
C VAL A 419 6.21 4.28 23.92
N VAL A 420 6.09 2.95 23.78
CA VAL A 420 5.01 2.19 24.43
C VAL A 420 5.01 2.38 25.95
N LYS A 421 6.17 2.23 26.60
CA LYS A 421 6.29 2.40 28.06
C LYS A 421 5.92 3.82 28.49
N GLN A 422 6.39 4.83 27.76
CA GLN A 422 6.09 6.23 28.06
C GLN A 422 4.59 6.49 27.93
N THR A 423 3.95 6.06 26.84
CA THR A 423 2.50 6.23 26.67
C THR A 423 1.69 5.54 27.76
N ILE A 424 2.08 4.34 28.20
CA ILE A 424 1.40 3.65 29.30
C ILE A 424 1.50 4.46 30.60
N ALA A 425 2.67 5.05 30.87
CA ALA A 425 2.85 5.90 32.04
C ALA A 425 2.01 7.18 31.95
N ASP A 426 1.99 7.82 30.79
CA ASP A 426 1.25 9.07 30.55
C ASP A 426 -0.28 8.85 30.61
N GLU A 427 -0.77 7.70 30.12
CA GLU A 427 -2.18 7.33 30.11
C GLU A 427 -2.61 6.49 31.33
N ALA A 428 -1.73 6.33 32.33
CA ALA A 428 -2.02 5.54 33.52
C ALA A 428 -3.35 5.91 34.23
N PRO A 429 -3.73 7.21 34.36
CA PRO A 429 -5.04 7.57 34.92
C PRO A 429 -6.22 7.02 34.09
N ARG A 430 -6.17 7.18 32.77
CA ARG A 430 -7.22 6.69 31.86
C ARG A 430 -7.34 5.16 31.90
N ILE A 431 -6.20 4.48 32.02
CA ILE A 431 -6.14 3.02 32.16
C ILE A 431 -6.79 2.60 33.48
N ALA A 432 -6.45 3.24 34.59
CA ALA A 432 -7.00 2.94 35.91
C ALA A 432 -8.51 3.15 35.98
N ASP A 433 -9.02 4.19 35.29
CA ASP A 433 -10.44 4.51 35.22
C ASP A 433 -11.24 3.59 34.27
N GLY A 434 -10.58 2.66 33.58
CA GLY A 434 -11.23 1.81 32.55
C GLY A 434 -11.72 2.60 31.34
N ALA A 435 -11.18 3.80 31.10
CA ALA A 435 -11.64 4.75 30.08
C ALA A 435 -10.89 4.62 28.74
N VAL A 436 -10.13 3.53 28.52
CA VAL A 436 -9.45 3.23 27.26
C VAL A 436 -10.37 2.39 26.38
N PRO A 437 -10.75 2.86 25.17
CA PRO A 437 -11.62 2.07 24.30
C PRO A 437 -10.97 0.74 23.86
N PRO A 438 -11.73 -0.36 23.77
CA PRO A 438 -11.18 -1.72 23.61
C PRO A 438 -10.52 -1.98 22.25
N ASP A 439 -10.92 -1.25 21.21
CA ASP A 439 -10.43 -1.39 19.84
C ASP A 439 -9.25 -0.46 19.51
N THR A 440 -8.50 -0.07 20.55
CA THR A 440 -7.32 0.80 20.46
C THR A 440 -6.03 0.03 20.65
N LEU A 441 -4.91 0.57 20.14
CA LEU A 441 -3.59 -0.04 20.34
C LEU A 441 -3.17 0.01 21.81
N LEU A 442 -3.56 1.05 22.56
CA LEU A 442 -3.27 1.13 23.99
C LEU A 442 -3.96 0.00 24.75
N ALA A 443 -5.26 -0.22 24.52
CA ALA A 443 -6.00 -1.33 25.13
C ALA A 443 -5.34 -2.68 24.83
N ALA A 444 -4.98 -2.93 23.57
CA ALA A 444 -4.31 -4.16 23.17
C ALA A 444 -2.95 -4.33 23.88
N THR A 445 -2.19 -3.24 24.05
CA THR A 445 -0.85 -3.30 24.64
C THR A 445 -0.88 -3.59 26.14
N VAL A 446 -1.85 -3.03 26.86
CA VAL A 446 -2.03 -3.22 28.31
C VAL A 446 -2.63 -4.60 28.61
N THR A 447 -3.65 -5.03 27.85
CA THR A 447 -4.29 -6.34 28.04
C THR A 447 -3.35 -7.50 27.67
N SER A 448 -2.51 -7.33 26.65
CA SER A 448 -1.46 -8.29 26.29
C SER A 448 -0.33 -8.42 27.34
N GLY A 449 -0.40 -7.70 28.47
CA GLY A 449 0.47 -7.86 29.64
C GLY A 449 -0.13 -8.71 30.76
N VAL A 450 -1.44 -9.01 30.72
CA VAL A 450 -2.17 -9.76 31.77
C VAL A 450 -2.25 -11.26 31.47
N GLN A 451 -1.86 -11.70 30.26
CA GLN A 451 -1.63 -13.12 29.98
C GLN A 451 -0.23 -13.54 30.43
N THR A 452 -0.06 -13.78 31.72
CA THR A 452 1.07 -14.55 32.26
C THR A 452 0.87 -16.03 31.98
N ALA A 453 1.80 -16.61 31.21
CA ALA A 453 2.23 -18.01 31.27
C ALA A 453 1.14 -19.10 31.36
N ALA A 454 0.50 -19.42 30.24
CA ALA A 454 0.11 -20.79 29.85
C ALA A 454 -0.43 -20.78 28.42
N ALA A 455 0.46 -20.62 27.43
CA ALA A 455 0.19 -21.16 26.10
C ALA A 455 1.32 -22.15 25.83
N GLN A 456 1.19 -23.33 26.44
CA GLN A 456 1.73 -24.51 25.81
C GLN A 456 1.17 -24.56 24.40
N ASP A 457 2.06 -24.88 23.48
CA ASP A 457 1.78 -25.27 22.11
C ASP A 457 0.64 -26.30 22.09
N LYS A 458 -0.60 -25.81 21.99
CA LYS A 458 -1.72 -26.63 21.54
C LYS A 458 -1.72 -26.44 20.05
N SER A 459 -1.17 -27.43 19.35
CA SER A 459 -1.61 -27.75 18.00
C SER A 459 -3.14 -27.64 17.99
N ALA A 460 -3.65 -26.61 17.32
CA ALA A 460 -5.07 -26.50 17.09
C ALA A 460 -5.48 -27.75 16.29
N ASP A 461 -6.34 -28.55 16.89
CA ASP A 461 -7.08 -29.59 16.18
C ASP A 461 -7.84 -28.88 15.04
N PRO A 462 -7.72 -29.31 13.77
CA PRO A 462 -8.29 -28.60 12.62
C PRO A 462 -9.82 -28.43 12.68
N ASP A 463 -10.49 -29.13 13.57
CA ASP A 463 -11.94 -29.23 13.63
C ASP A 463 -12.63 -28.27 14.62
N ASP A 464 -11.90 -27.42 15.36
CA ASP A 464 -12.48 -26.56 16.41
C ASP A 464 -12.39 -25.04 16.11
N VAL A 465 -12.51 -24.69 14.82
CA VAL A 465 -12.81 -23.31 14.39
C VAL A 465 -14.31 -23.08 14.61
N PRO A 466 -14.73 -22.08 15.42
CA PRO A 466 -16.15 -21.69 15.47
C PRO A 466 -16.58 -21.38 14.04
N ALA A 467 -17.62 -22.06 13.54
CA ALA A 467 -18.09 -21.93 12.18
C ALA A 467 -18.42 -20.47 11.86
N ASP A 468 -17.45 -19.74 11.32
CA ASP A 468 -17.69 -18.55 10.53
C ASP A 468 -18.61 -18.99 9.39
N ASP A 469 -19.71 -18.26 9.23
CA ASP A 469 -20.79 -18.51 8.27
C ASP A 469 -20.29 -18.19 6.84
N HIS A 470 -19.17 -18.79 6.44
CA HIS A 470 -18.64 -18.81 5.08
C HIS A 470 -19.60 -19.61 4.20
N PHE A 471 -20.51 -18.89 3.56
CA PHE A 471 -21.42 -19.48 2.59
C PHE A 471 -20.76 -19.49 1.20
N GLU A 472 -20.35 -20.66 0.72
CA GLU A 472 -19.81 -20.90 -0.63
C GLU A 472 -20.89 -21.00 -1.73
N GLY A 473 -22.10 -20.46 -1.50
CA GLY A 473 -23.22 -20.54 -2.45
C GLY A 473 -23.52 -19.20 -3.15
N PRO A 474 -24.33 -19.21 -4.22
CA PRO A 474 -24.70 -17.97 -4.92
C PRO A 474 -25.45 -17.02 -3.96
N VAL A 475 -25.09 -15.73 -3.97
CA VAL A 475 -25.74 -14.68 -3.17
C VAL A 475 -27.25 -14.59 -3.48
N PHE A 476 -27.64 -14.95 -4.71
CA PHE A 476 -29.03 -15.02 -5.13
C PHE A 476 -29.55 -16.47 -5.18
N PRO A 477 -30.82 -16.69 -4.78
CA PRO A 477 -31.74 -15.73 -4.17
C PRO A 477 -31.32 -15.33 -2.76
N LEU A 478 -31.56 -14.06 -2.38
CA LEU A 478 -31.20 -13.54 -1.06
C LEU A 478 -31.90 -14.33 0.06
N ARG A 479 -31.13 -14.91 0.98
CA ARG A 479 -31.65 -15.67 2.13
C ARG A 479 -31.56 -14.82 3.40
N LEU A 480 -32.71 -14.52 4.00
CA LEU A 480 -32.86 -13.53 5.05
C LEU A 480 -33.21 -14.17 6.39
N VAL A 481 -32.56 -13.73 7.46
CA VAL A 481 -33.03 -13.91 8.83
C VAL A 481 -33.29 -12.52 9.38
N TYR A 482 -34.52 -12.24 9.81
CA TYR A 482 -34.89 -10.96 10.42
C TYR A 482 -35.44 -11.24 11.81
N ASP A 483 -34.82 -10.66 12.82
CA ASP A 483 -35.22 -10.79 14.23
C ASP A 483 -35.75 -9.43 14.72
N PRO A 484 -37.06 -9.26 14.92
CA PRO A 484 -37.61 -8.01 15.45
C PRO A 484 -37.39 -7.85 16.96
N ASP A 485 -37.17 -8.94 17.70
CA ASP A 485 -37.14 -8.97 19.17
C ASP A 485 -35.79 -8.51 19.72
N SER A 486 -34.71 -8.78 18.98
CA SER A 486 -33.34 -8.31 19.29
C SER A 486 -33.05 -6.88 18.80
N GLY A 487 -34.07 -6.14 18.34
CA GLY A 487 -33.96 -4.90 17.58
C GLY A 487 -33.83 -5.18 16.06
N PRO A 488 -34.10 -4.21 15.17
CA PRO A 488 -34.18 -4.48 13.72
C PRO A 488 -32.81 -4.90 13.16
N SER A 489 -32.53 -6.19 13.22
CA SER A 489 -31.36 -6.84 12.66
C SER A 489 -31.79 -7.71 11.48
N LEU A 490 -30.98 -7.65 10.43
CA LEU A 490 -31.14 -8.38 9.20
C LEU A 490 -29.84 -9.16 8.97
N ARG A 491 -29.91 -10.48 8.95
CA ARG A 491 -28.83 -11.31 8.43
C ARG A 491 -29.17 -11.70 7.01
N VAL A 492 -28.23 -11.48 6.09
CA VAL A 492 -28.33 -11.93 4.71
C VAL A 492 -27.22 -12.95 4.48
N ARG A 493 -27.59 -14.19 4.19
CA ARG A 493 -26.60 -15.26 4.00
C ARG A 493 -25.67 -14.90 2.83
N GLY A 494 -24.37 -15.00 3.04
CA GLY A 494 -23.34 -14.58 2.07
C GLY A 494 -22.97 -13.09 2.09
N LEU A 495 -23.79 -12.22 2.71
CA LEU A 495 -23.47 -10.79 2.88
C LEU A 495 -23.27 -10.38 4.35
N GLY A 496 -23.59 -11.24 5.31
CA GLY A 496 -23.34 -11.02 6.73
C GLY A 496 -24.54 -10.46 7.51
N GLU A 497 -24.27 -9.95 8.71
CA GLU A 497 -25.28 -9.43 9.63
C GLU A 497 -25.28 -7.91 9.68
N PHE A 498 -26.48 -7.33 9.61
CA PHE A 498 -26.73 -5.91 9.54
C PHE A 498 -27.67 -5.50 10.67
N SER A 499 -27.33 -4.43 11.38
CA SER A 499 -28.17 -3.95 12.49
C SER A 499 -28.30 -2.43 12.45
N GLY A 500 -29.49 -1.93 12.81
CA GLY A 500 -29.75 -0.49 12.80
C GLY A 500 -31.19 -0.15 12.51
N THR A 501 -31.62 1.02 12.96
CA THR A 501 -33.03 1.42 12.88
C THR A 501 -33.56 1.52 11.44
N HIS A 502 -32.72 1.72 10.42
CA HIS A 502 -33.14 1.70 9.01
C HIS A 502 -33.52 0.31 8.50
N TYR A 503 -33.00 -0.78 9.08
CA TYR A 503 -33.40 -2.15 8.74
C TYR A 503 -34.82 -2.51 9.16
N GLY A 504 -35.44 -1.70 10.04
CA GLY A 504 -36.85 -1.87 10.39
C GLY A 504 -37.81 -1.79 9.20
N VAL A 505 -37.38 -1.22 8.05
CA VAL A 505 -38.17 -1.27 6.81
C VAL A 505 -38.35 -2.70 6.30
N VAL A 506 -37.40 -3.60 6.56
CA VAL A 506 -37.51 -5.01 6.18
C VAL A 506 -38.59 -5.69 7.00
N GLY A 507 -38.64 -5.43 8.30
CA GLY A 507 -39.73 -5.90 9.16
C GLY A 507 -41.11 -5.40 8.74
N THR A 508 -41.20 -4.17 8.22
CA THR A 508 -42.47 -3.63 7.68
C THR A 508 -42.86 -4.26 6.35
N LEU A 509 -41.90 -4.61 5.49
CA LEU A 509 -42.16 -5.20 4.18
C LEU A 509 -42.33 -6.74 4.22
N ALA A 510 -41.74 -7.41 5.20
CA ALA A 510 -41.69 -8.87 5.30
C ALA A 510 -43.08 -9.55 5.32
N PRO A 511 -44.10 -9.06 6.08
CA PRO A 511 -45.42 -9.70 6.11
C PRO A 511 -46.11 -9.69 4.74
N TYR A 512 -46.01 -8.57 4.00
CA TYR A 512 -46.58 -8.45 2.65
C TYR A 512 -45.89 -9.40 1.67
N HIS A 513 -44.56 -9.45 1.72
CA HIS A 513 -43.76 -10.34 0.86
C HIS A 513 -44.05 -11.83 1.14
N GLN A 514 -44.17 -12.21 2.41
CA GLN A 514 -44.50 -13.59 2.79
C GLN A 514 -45.91 -13.97 2.35
N GLN A 515 -46.89 -13.08 2.48
CA GLN A 515 -48.25 -13.32 1.99
C GLN A 515 -48.29 -13.45 0.46
N ASP A 516 -47.58 -12.58 -0.28
CA ASP A 516 -47.55 -12.65 -1.74
C ASP A 516 -46.91 -13.97 -2.24
N LEU A 517 -45.88 -14.47 -1.55
CA LEU A 517 -45.28 -15.78 -1.82
C LEU A 517 -46.24 -16.94 -1.50
N GLN A 518 -47.02 -16.85 -0.42
CA GLN A 518 -48.03 -17.86 -0.06
C GLN A 518 -49.21 -17.88 -1.04
N ASP A 519 -49.63 -16.70 -1.51
CA ASP A 519 -50.68 -16.52 -2.51
C ASP A 519 -50.23 -16.93 -3.93
N GLY A 520 -48.94 -17.24 -4.13
CA GLY A 520 -48.38 -17.62 -5.43
C GLY A 520 -48.38 -16.48 -6.47
N ARG A 521 -48.35 -15.23 -6.03
CA ARG A 521 -48.40 -14.07 -6.92
C ARG A 521 -47.15 -13.98 -7.78
N THR A 522 -47.29 -13.50 -9.01
CA THR A 522 -46.12 -13.30 -9.88
C THR A 522 -45.26 -12.14 -9.39
N ALA A 523 -43.98 -12.13 -9.78
CA ALA A 523 -43.03 -11.10 -9.37
C ALA A 523 -43.51 -9.67 -9.67
N ASP A 524 -44.38 -9.45 -10.65
CA ASP A 524 -44.95 -8.12 -10.94
C ASP A 524 -46.14 -7.73 -10.06
N GLU A 525 -46.76 -8.69 -9.39
CA GLU A 525 -47.96 -8.54 -8.58
C GLU A 525 -47.65 -8.42 -7.07
N HIS A 526 -46.39 -8.64 -6.66
CA HIS A 526 -45.98 -8.43 -5.26
C HIS A 526 -46.32 -7.01 -4.77
N THR A 527 -47.00 -6.98 -3.63
CA THR A 527 -47.57 -5.84 -2.94
C THR A 527 -46.49 -4.82 -2.62
N CYS A 528 -46.75 -3.56 -2.98
CA CYS A 528 -45.86 -2.43 -2.68
C CYS A 528 -46.40 -1.62 -1.50
N VAL A 529 -45.52 -1.24 -0.60
CA VAL A 529 -45.83 -0.43 0.58
C VAL A 529 -45.40 1.03 0.33
N PRO A 530 -46.29 2.02 0.53
CA PRO A 530 -45.95 3.43 0.40
C PRO A 530 -44.86 3.88 1.38
N ALA A 531 -44.00 4.80 0.94
CA ALA A 531 -42.89 5.33 1.74
C ALA A 531 -43.30 5.88 3.11
N GLY A 532 -44.53 6.40 3.24
CA GLY A 532 -45.05 6.95 4.50
C GLY A 532 -45.30 5.90 5.58
N LEU A 533 -45.42 4.62 5.23
CA LEU A 533 -45.54 3.51 6.19
C LEU A 533 -44.18 2.92 6.58
N LEU A 534 -43.11 3.31 5.89
CA LEU A 534 -41.74 2.82 6.15
C LEU A 534 -40.94 3.76 7.06
N GLY A 535 -41.58 4.77 7.66
CA GLY A 535 -40.96 5.72 8.57
C GLY A 535 -41.98 6.72 9.11
N THR A 536 -41.55 7.66 9.94
CA THR A 536 -42.43 8.69 10.55
C THR A 536 -42.98 9.70 9.54
N SER A 537 -42.43 9.72 8.31
CA SER A 537 -42.91 10.52 7.19
C SER A 537 -42.49 9.88 5.87
N LYS A 538 -43.08 10.33 4.74
CA LYS A 538 -42.66 9.90 3.39
C LYS A 538 -41.17 10.12 3.13
N GLN A 539 -40.60 11.21 3.64
CA GLN A 539 -39.18 11.52 3.49
C GLN A 539 -38.30 10.62 4.36
N ALA A 540 -38.72 10.36 5.60
CA ALA A 540 -38.01 9.45 6.50
C ALA A 540 -37.98 8.02 5.95
N GLY A 541 -39.09 7.51 5.43
CA GLY A 541 -39.15 6.18 4.82
C GLY A 541 -38.27 6.05 3.58
N ARG A 542 -38.25 7.06 2.68
CA ARG A 542 -37.33 7.11 1.53
C ARG A 542 -35.87 7.04 1.96
N LEU A 543 -35.51 7.78 3.02
CA LEU A 543 -34.14 7.81 3.53
C LEU A 543 -33.73 6.47 4.16
N ARG A 544 -34.62 5.81 4.90
CA ARG A 544 -34.35 4.47 5.48
C ARG A 544 -34.16 3.42 4.40
N VAL A 545 -35.01 3.40 3.37
CA VAL A 545 -34.84 2.49 2.22
C VAL A 545 -33.53 2.76 1.48
N LYS A 546 -33.19 4.03 1.25
CA LYS A 546 -31.92 4.40 0.62
C LYS A 546 -30.73 3.89 1.42
N ARG A 547 -30.69 4.13 2.73
CA ARG A 547 -29.60 3.66 3.60
C ARG A 547 -29.45 2.15 3.59
N CYS A 548 -30.57 1.42 3.69
CA CYS A 548 -30.57 -0.04 3.62
C CYS A 548 -29.97 -0.55 2.30
N ARG A 549 -30.38 0.04 1.15
CA ARG A 549 -29.83 -0.31 -0.17
C ARG A 549 -28.35 0.03 -0.32
N ASP A 550 -27.97 1.24 0.08
CA ASP A 550 -26.59 1.72 -0.08
C ASP A 550 -25.62 0.84 0.73
N GLU A 551 -25.99 0.45 1.95
CA GLU A 551 -25.18 -0.42 2.82
C GLU A 551 -25.10 -1.86 2.29
N LEU A 552 -26.23 -2.43 1.84
CA LEU A 552 -26.22 -3.75 1.21
C LEU A 552 -25.42 -3.76 -0.10
N ALA A 553 -25.49 -2.71 -0.91
CA ALA A 553 -24.73 -2.59 -2.14
C ALA A 553 -23.23 -2.40 -1.89
N GLU A 554 -22.85 -1.66 -0.84
CA GLU A 554 -21.46 -1.52 -0.42
C GLU A 554 -20.87 -2.87 0.00
N ILE A 555 -21.58 -3.64 0.83
CA ILE A 555 -21.12 -4.96 1.26
C ILE A 555 -21.14 -5.97 0.10
N TYR A 556 -22.16 -5.98 -0.75
CA TYR A 556 -22.16 -6.80 -1.95
C TYR A 556 -20.97 -6.48 -2.87
N THR A 557 -20.63 -5.20 -3.05
CA THR A 557 -19.46 -4.80 -3.85
C THR A 557 -18.15 -5.26 -3.19
N ALA A 558 -18.11 -5.28 -1.85
CA ALA A 558 -16.96 -5.78 -1.11
C ALA A 558 -16.80 -7.31 -1.23
N VAL A 559 -17.92 -8.05 -1.32
CA VAL A 559 -17.94 -9.51 -1.44
C VAL A 559 -17.73 -9.96 -2.89
N GLU A 560 -18.50 -9.44 -3.83
CA GLU A 560 -18.53 -9.88 -5.24
C GLU A 560 -17.54 -9.11 -6.14
N GLY A 561 -16.89 -8.07 -5.62
CA GLY A 561 -15.91 -7.26 -6.36
C GLY A 561 -16.50 -6.35 -7.45
N THR A 562 -17.80 -6.44 -7.72
CA THR A 562 -18.56 -5.55 -8.62
C THR A 562 -19.87 -5.08 -7.97
N PRO A 563 -20.35 -3.86 -8.26
CA PRO A 563 -21.62 -3.38 -7.72
C PRO A 563 -22.80 -4.18 -8.28
N PRO A 564 -23.92 -4.30 -7.54
CA PRO A 564 -25.07 -5.06 -7.97
C PRO A 564 -25.75 -4.38 -9.18
N GLU A 565 -26.21 -5.18 -10.15
CA GLU A 565 -26.87 -4.67 -11.38
C GLU A 565 -28.19 -3.95 -11.11
N SER A 566 -28.82 -4.22 -9.96
CA SER A 566 -30.04 -3.57 -9.50
C SER A 566 -30.04 -3.37 -7.97
N PRO A 567 -30.92 -2.48 -7.42
CA PRO A 567 -30.95 -2.24 -5.98
C PRO A 567 -31.26 -3.51 -5.19
N LEU A 568 -30.32 -3.96 -4.35
CA LEU A 568 -30.45 -5.19 -3.57
C LEU A 568 -31.60 -5.12 -2.56
N LEU A 569 -32.25 -6.27 -2.39
CA LEU A 569 -33.27 -6.59 -1.38
C LEU A 569 -34.58 -5.79 -1.43
N ILE A 570 -34.55 -4.50 -1.72
CA ILE A 570 -35.74 -3.65 -1.76
C ILE A 570 -35.87 -3.08 -3.16
N HIS A 571 -36.97 -3.35 -3.85
CA HIS A 571 -37.26 -2.82 -5.19
C HIS A 571 -38.26 -1.66 -5.14
N THR A 572 -38.15 -0.73 -6.09
CA THR A 572 -39.10 0.38 -6.25
C THR A 572 -39.94 0.15 -7.50
N LYS A 573 -41.27 0.15 -7.38
CA LYS A 573 -42.17 0.12 -8.54
C LYS A 573 -42.82 1.49 -8.72
N THR A 574 -42.64 2.07 -9.91
CA THR A 574 -43.10 3.39 -10.37
C THR A 574 -44.43 3.81 -9.73
N SER A 575 -44.39 4.84 -8.88
CA SER A 575 -45.50 5.45 -8.09
C SER A 575 -46.20 4.61 -7.00
N ARG A 576 -46.00 3.28 -6.94
CA ARG A 576 -46.72 2.39 -6.02
C ARG A 576 -46.03 2.12 -4.67
N GLY A 577 -44.73 2.43 -4.54
CA GLY A 577 -44.00 2.29 -3.28
C GLY A 577 -42.79 1.35 -3.36
N TYR A 578 -42.51 0.66 -2.26
CA TYR A 578 -41.38 -0.26 -2.11
C TYR A 578 -41.85 -1.67 -1.76
N ARG A 579 -41.10 -2.67 -2.18
CA ARG A 579 -41.32 -4.09 -1.85
C ARG A 579 -39.99 -4.80 -1.67
N LEU A 580 -39.99 -5.98 -1.06
CA LEU A 580 -38.79 -6.83 -1.07
C LEU A 580 -38.57 -7.43 -2.46
N ASP A 581 -37.34 -7.84 -2.72
CA ASP A 581 -36.96 -8.65 -3.87
C ASP A 581 -37.87 -9.90 -3.93
N PRO A 582 -38.66 -10.10 -5.00
CA PRO A 582 -39.57 -11.25 -5.14
C PRO A 582 -38.90 -12.61 -4.98
N GLU A 583 -37.59 -12.70 -5.26
CA GLU A 583 -36.82 -13.93 -5.14
C GLU A 583 -36.27 -14.15 -3.72
N ALA A 584 -36.27 -13.13 -2.85
CA ALA A 584 -35.78 -13.28 -1.49
C ALA A 584 -36.59 -14.31 -0.68
N ARG A 585 -35.90 -15.08 0.17
CA ARG A 585 -36.48 -16.14 1.01
C ARG A 585 -36.09 -15.93 2.47
N PHE A 586 -37.08 -15.95 3.37
CA PHE A 586 -36.82 -15.96 4.81
C PHE A 586 -36.50 -17.38 5.26
N VAL A 587 -35.39 -17.56 5.97
CA VAL A 587 -34.95 -18.84 6.55
C VAL A 587 -35.18 -18.81 8.06
N GLY A 588 -35.85 -19.81 8.61
CA GLY A 588 -36.13 -19.89 10.06
C GLY A 588 -34.85 -19.98 10.90
N GLN A 589 -34.89 -19.48 12.14
CA GLN A 589 -33.75 -19.50 13.07
C GLN A 589 -33.28 -20.94 13.31
N GLY A 590 -32.04 -21.27 12.90
CA GLY A 590 -31.33 -22.45 13.37
C GLY A 590 -30.92 -22.30 14.85
N PRO A 591 -30.69 -23.41 15.58
CA PRO A 591 -30.55 -23.39 17.03
C PRO A 591 -29.32 -22.58 17.47
N ARG A 592 -29.50 -21.70 18.47
CA ARG A 592 -28.41 -20.98 19.15
C ARG A 592 -27.70 -21.96 20.10
N SER A 593 -26.44 -22.29 19.83
CA SER A 593 -25.54 -22.93 20.80
C SER A 593 -25.34 -21.96 21.97
N GLY A 594 -25.66 -22.43 23.18
CA GLY A 594 -25.65 -21.64 24.42
C GLY A 594 -24.28 -21.36 25.00
#